data_AF-A0A2T2YVL4-F1
#
_entry.id   AF-A0A2T2YVL4-F1
#
_cell.length_a   1.000
_cell.length_b   1.000
_cell.length_c   1.000
_cell.angle_alpha   90.00
_cell.angle_beta   90.00
_cell.angle_gamma   90.00
#
_symmetry.space_group_name_H-M   'P 1'
#
loop_
_entity.id
_entity.type
_entity.pdbx_description
1 polymer ?
#
loop_
_entity_poly.entity_id
_entity_poly.type
_entity_poly.pdbx_seq_one_letter_code
_entity_poly.pdbx_strand_id
1 'polypeptide(L)' 'MAYLLALIAVVAVAVLCWKAFGPEHAPRIGIGRGPEKRRRVVGPDDDPEFLWRISRQHRDGDSGSDH' A
#
# COMPACT_ATOMS: atom_id res chain seq x y z
N MET A 1 2.08 -3.15 -46.85
CA MET A 1 1.34 -4.00 -45.88
C MET A 1 2.22 -4.51 -44.76
N ALA A 2 3.34 -5.21 -45.03
CA ALA A 2 4.24 -5.73 -43.99
C ALA A 2 4.76 -4.66 -43.01
N TYR A 3 5.08 -3.46 -43.50
CA TYR A 3 5.54 -2.35 -42.65
C TYR A 3 4.50 -1.90 -41.60
N LEU A 4 3.21 -1.96 -41.92
CA LEU A 4 2.13 -1.64 -40.98
C LEU A 4 2.05 -2.68 -39.86
N LEU A 5 2.15 -3.97 -40.22
CA LEU A 5 2.16 -5.06 -39.24
C LEU A 5 3.42 -5.01 -38.35
N ALA A 6 4.58 -4.71 -38.93
CA ALA A 6 5.83 -4.54 -38.20
C ALA A 6 5.73 -3.37 -37.20
N LEU A 7 5.14 -2.25 -37.60
CA LEU A 7 4.92 -1.10 -36.71
C LEU A 7 4.03 -1.48 -35.51
N ILE A 8 2.93 -2.18 -35.77
CA ILE A 8 2.01 -2.64 -34.71
C ILE A 8 2.73 -3.60 -33.75
N ALA A 9 3.53 -4.53 -34.26
CA ALA A 9 4.29 -5.46 -33.44
C ALA A 9 5.30 -4.73 -32.52
N VAL A 10 6.01 -3.73 -33.06
CA VAL A 10 6.95 -2.91 -32.27
C VAL A 10 6.23 -2.15 -31.15
N VAL A 11 5.09 -1.53 -31.47
CA VAL A 11 4.28 -0.80 -30.47
C VAL A 11 3.74 -1.76 -29.40
N ALA A 12 3.25 -2.93 -29.79
CA ALA A 12 2.75 -3.94 -28.85
C ALA A 12 3.83 -4.40 -27.87
N VAL A 13 5.06 -4.65 -28.36
CA VAL A 13 6.20 -5.00 -27.50
C VAL A 13 6.56 -3.86 -26.57
N ALA A 14 6.61 -2.62 -27.05
CA ALA A 14 6.88 -1.45 -26.20
C ALA A 14 5.83 -1.28 -25.09
N VAL A 15 4.54 -1.47 -25.40
CA VAL A 15 3.45 -1.43 -24.43
C VAL A 15 3.56 -2.58 -23.42
N LEU A 16 3.92 -3.78 -23.87
CA LEU A 16 4.08 -4.93 -22.99
C LEU A 16 5.27 -4.75 -22.04
N CYS A 17 6.39 -4.23 -22.55
CA CYS A 17 7.54 -3.84 -21.74
C CYS A 17 7.18 -2.73 -20.75
N TRP A 18 6.38 -1.74 -21.15
CA TRP A 18 5.85 -0.73 -20.23
C TRP A 18 4.89 -1.32 -19.19
N LYS A 19 4.11 -2.33 -19.53
CA LYS A 19 3.16 -2.94 -18.58
C LYS A 19 3.88 -3.85 -17.57
N ALA A 20 4.96 -4.50 -17.99
CA ALA A 20 5.75 -5.41 -17.16
C ALA A 20 6.82 -4.70 -16.33
N PHE A 21 7.45 -3.66 -16.88
CA PHE A 21 8.57 -2.93 -16.27
C PHE A 21 8.33 -1.42 -16.12
N GLY A 22 7.20 -0.91 -16.60
CA GLY A 22 6.82 0.47 -16.32
C GLY A 22 6.75 0.67 -14.82
N PRO A 23 6.96 1.92 -14.38
CA PRO A 23 7.16 2.23 -12.97
C PRO A 23 6.06 1.53 -12.19
N GLU A 24 6.44 0.47 -11.44
CA GLU A 24 5.57 -0.07 -10.42
C GLU A 24 5.03 1.15 -9.72
N HIS A 25 3.71 1.26 -9.63
CA HIS A 25 3.09 2.25 -8.78
C HIS A 25 3.80 2.12 -7.45
N ALA A 26 4.79 2.99 -7.21
CA ALA A 26 5.54 3.04 -5.98
C ALA A 26 4.46 2.94 -4.93
N PRO A 27 4.47 1.89 -4.07
CA PRO A 27 3.38 1.67 -3.16
C PRO A 27 3.17 3.01 -2.50
N ARG A 28 2.04 3.66 -2.79
CA ARG A 28 1.77 4.99 -2.24
C ARG A 28 1.71 4.74 -0.76
N ILE A 29 2.83 4.99 -0.09
CA ILE A 29 2.91 5.13 1.34
C ILE A 29 1.97 6.30 1.61
N GLY A 30 0.74 5.97 1.98
CA GLY A 30 -0.30 6.95 2.23
C GLY A 30 -1.37 7.03 1.14
N ILE A 31 -2.59 6.82 1.62
CA ILE A 31 -3.86 7.32 1.08
C ILE A 31 -4.45 6.45 -0.03
N GLY A 32 -5.38 5.61 0.42
CA GLY A 32 -5.99 4.55 -0.36
C GLY A 32 -6.90 5.03 -1.49
N ARG A 33 -7.01 4.15 -2.48
CA ARG A 33 -8.23 3.88 -3.26
C ARG A 33 -7.99 2.60 -4.07
N GLY A 34 -8.32 1.47 -3.46
CA GLY A 34 -8.44 0.18 -4.11
C GLY A 34 -9.24 -0.73 -3.17
N PRO A 35 -10.35 -1.36 -3.60
CA PRO A 35 -11.15 -2.22 -2.77
C PRO A 35 -10.49 -3.60 -2.73
N GLU A 36 -9.28 -3.67 -2.20
CA GLU A 36 -8.67 -4.94 -1.86
C GLU A 36 -8.23 -4.83 -0.42
N LYS A 37 -9.10 -5.36 0.46
CA LYS A 37 -8.70 -6.03 1.70
C LYS A 37 -7.64 -7.09 1.34
N ARG A 38 -6.46 -6.69 0.85
CA ARG A 38 -5.27 -7.47 1.13
C ARG A 38 -5.23 -7.47 2.63
N ARG A 39 -5.48 -8.64 3.19
CA ARG A 39 -5.26 -8.99 4.59
C ARG A 39 -3.83 -8.57 4.88
N ARG A 40 -3.65 -7.29 5.22
CA ARG A 40 -2.39 -6.73 5.67
C ARG A 40 -2.10 -7.63 6.86
N VAL A 41 -1.03 -8.39 6.76
CA VAL A 41 -0.56 -9.18 7.89
C VAL A 41 -0.05 -8.12 8.84
N VAL A 42 -0.97 -7.57 9.62
CA VAL A 42 -0.72 -6.63 10.71
C VAL A 42 -0.01 -7.49 11.75
N GLY A 43 1.22 -7.12 12.09
CA GLY A 43 1.95 -7.80 13.15
C GLY A 43 1.16 -7.69 14.45
N PRO A 44 1.33 -8.61 15.41
CA PRO A 44 0.64 -8.55 16.69
C PRO A 44 0.75 -7.19 17.40
N ASP A 45 1.86 -6.46 17.20
CA ASP A 45 2.11 -5.15 17.80
C ASP A 45 1.45 -3.97 17.06
N ASP A 46 1.07 -4.16 15.79
CA ASP A 46 0.43 -3.14 14.94
C ASP A 46 -1.10 -3.25 14.98
N ASP A 47 -1.65 -4.13 15.84
CA ASP A 47 -3.08 -4.28 15.96
C ASP A 47 -3.69 -3.03 16.63
N PRO A 48 -4.88 -2.59 16.19
CA PRO A 48 -5.48 -1.37 16.69
C PRO A 48 -5.89 -1.48 18.17
N GLU A 49 -6.14 -2.70 18.66
CA GLU A 49 -6.56 -2.98 20.03
C GLU A 49 -5.40 -2.79 21.03
N PHE A 50 -4.19 -3.19 20.66
CA PHE A 50 -2.96 -3.06 21.44
C PHE A 50 -2.57 -1.59 21.59
N LEU A 51 -2.57 -0.84 20.47
CA LEU A 51 -2.30 0.60 20.49
C LEU A 51 -3.33 1.34 21.36
N TRP A 52 -4.60 0.93 21.30
CA TRP A 52 -5.66 1.50 22.13
C TRP A 52 -5.45 1.22 23.63
N ARG A 53 -5.00 0.00 23.99
CA ARG A 53 -4.67 -0.35 25.37
C ARG A 53 -3.53 0.49 25.93
N ILE A 54 -2.45 0.69 25.16
CA ILE A 54 -1.33 1.56 25.58
C ILE A 54 -1.78 3.02 25.73
N SER A 55 -2.54 3.54 24.76
CA SER A 55 -3.04 4.92 24.81
C SER A 55 -3.92 5.17 26.03
N ARG A 56 -4.75 4.19 26.41
CA ARG A 56 -5.58 4.26 27.61
C ARG A 56 -4.76 4.24 28.89
N GLN A 57 -3.82 3.30 29.02
CA GLN A 57 -2.95 3.21 30.20
C GLN A 57 -2.11 4.48 30.40
N HIS A 58 -1.61 5.08 29.32
CA HIS A 58 -0.86 6.33 29.38
C HIS A 58 -1.74 7.52 29.83
N ARG A 59 -3.02 7.52 29.48
CA ARG A 59 -3.96 8.57 29.89
C ARG A 59 -4.39 8.42 31.35
N ASP A 60 -4.60 7.18 31.79
CA ASP A 60 -5.07 6.90 33.15
C ASP A 60 -3.92 7.00 34.17
N GLY A 61 -2.68 6.65 33.79
CA GLY A 61 -1.49 6.76 34.64
C GLY A 61 -1.00 8.19 34.93
N ASP A 62 -1.31 9.14 34.05
CA ASP A 62 -1.03 10.58 34.26
C ASP A 62 -2.13 11.28 35.10
N SER A 63 -3.29 10.64 35.24
CA SER A 63 -4.42 11.17 36.02
C SER A 63 -4.40 10.77 37.51
N GLY A 64 -3.35 10.07 37.96
CA GLY A 64 -3.26 9.48 39.30
C GLY A 64 -2.16 10.05 40.21
N SER A 65 -1.48 11.13 39.85
CA SER A 65 -0.37 11.71 40.64
C SER A 65 -0.70 13.05 41.33
N ASP A 66 -1.98 13.37 41.51
CA ASP A 66 -2.44 14.48 42.37
C ASP A 66 -3.36 13.96 43.50
N HIS A 67 -2.84 13.14 44.41
CA HIS A 67 -3.27 13.11 45.82
C HIS A 67 -2.25 12.44 46.75
#